data_AF-A0AAV9RMD3-F1
#
_entry.id   AF-A0AAV9RMD3-F1
#
_cell.length_a   1.000
_cell.length_b   1.000
_cell.length_c   1.000
_cell.angle_alpha   90.00
_cell.angle_beta   90.00
_cell.angle_gamma   90.00
#
_symmetry.space_group_name_H-M   'P 1'
#
loop_
_entity.id
_entity.type
_entity.pdbx_description
1 polymer ?
#
loop_
_entity_poly.entity_id
_entity_poly.type
_entity_poly.pdbx_seq_one_letter_code
_entity_poly.pdbx_strand_id
1 'polypeptide(L)'
;MFDELAFKQNDITRPRVLNVHNRKVRLNKACGTIADCTFEELCDRPLGASDYLEISRLFDTVFIRNIPLLTLNKKTQARRLITLVDALYEHKVRVVILAEHLLEDIFVHDGDHSHDESHILMDDLGLKREEASSLSIFSGEEEKFAFQRTVSRLTEMQTEDYWLEGDRSLKGKV
;
A
#
# COMPACT_ATOMS: atom_id res chain seq x y z
N MET A 1 21.34 -3.39 1.09
CA MET A 1 20.43 -2.31 0.64
C MET A 1 19.94 -1.39 1.76
N PHE A 2 19.06 -1.80 2.70
CA PHE A 2 18.63 -0.88 3.78
C PHE A 2 19.82 -0.39 4.62
N ASP A 3 20.67 -1.30 5.09
CA ASP A 3 21.81 -0.95 5.94
C ASP A 3 22.82 -0.04 5.22
N GLU A 4 22.98 -0.19 3.90
CA GLU A 4 23.86 0.66 3.08
C GLU A 4 23.29 2.09 2.92
N LEU A 5 21.98 2.23 2.71
CA LEU A 5 21.34 3.55 2.63
C LEU A 5 21.30 4.22 3.99
N ALA A 6 21.03 3.46 5.06
CA ALA A 6 21.08 3.95 6.43
C ALA A 6 22.50 4.43 6.80
N PHE A 7 23.53 3.70 6.39
CA PHE A 7 24.92 4.09 6.61
C PHE A 7 25.28 5.41 5.91
N LYS A 8 24.72 5.66 4.72
CA LYS A 8 24.90 6.94 4.00
C LYS A 8 24.21 8.14 4.66
N GLN A 9 23.18 7.92 5.48
CA GLN A 9 22.46 9.00 6.16
C GLN A 9 23.14 9.50 7.44
N ASN A 10 24.21 8.83 7.90
CA ASN A 10 24.94 9.19 9.12
C ASN A 10 24.02 9.34 10.35
N ASP A 11 22.91 8.60 10.40
CA ASP A 11 21.96 8.56 11.50
C ASP A 11 21.88 7.12 12.05
N ILE A 12 21.38 6.99 13.27
CA ILE A 12 21.20 5.70 13.94
C ILE A 12 19.82 5.13 13.63
N THR A 13 19.77 3.84 13.33
CA THR A 13 18.50 3.12 13.16
C THR A 13 17.77 3.05 14.50
N ARG A 14 16.59 3.66 14.58
CA ARG A 14 15.78 3.70 15.82
C ARG A 14 14.28 3.68 15.51
N PRO A 15 13.45 3.26 16.48
CA PRO A 15 12.01 3.44 16.37
C PRO A 15 11.65 4.92 16.23
N ARG A 16 10.71 5.23 15.34
CA ARG A 16 10.21 6.59 15.11
C ARG A 16 8.73 6.65 15.44
N VAL A 17 8.34 7.64 16.24
CA VAL A 17 6.94 7.92 16.56
C VAL A 17 6.53 9.19 15.85
N LEU A 18 5.52 9.09 15.01
CA LEU A 18 4.90 10.20 14.29
C LEU A 18 3.65 10.64 15.05
N ASN A 19 3.52 11.94 15.27
CA ASN A 19 2.32 12.53 15.87
C ASN A 19 1.43 13.01 14.72
N VAL A 20 0.40 12.22 14.40
CA VAL A 20 -0.57 12.55 13.36
C VAL A 20 -1.86 12.97 14.04
N HIS A 21 -2.13 14.28 14.04
CA HIS A 21 -3.22 14.88 14.82
C HIS A 21 -3.12 14.45 16.30
N ASN A 22 -4.05 13.62 16.78
CA ASN A 22 -4.11 13.11 18.16
C ASN A 22 -3.68 11.64 18.29
N ARG A 23 -3.06 11.06 17.26
CA ARG A 23 -2.62 9.66 17.22
C ARG A 23 -1.11 9.57 17.10
N LYS A 24 -0.55 8.54 17.75
CA LYS A 24 0.88 8.22 17.69
C LYS A 24 1.08 7.01 16.79
N VAL A 25 1.68 7.21 15.62
CA VAL A 25 2.04 6.13 14.69
C VAL A 25 3.47 5.72 14.97
N ARG A 26 3.69 4.48 15.39
CA ARG A 26 5.01 3.96 15.73
C ARG A 26 5.54 3.07 14.62
N LEU A 27 6.67 3.47 14.05
CA LEU A 27 7.47 2.67 13.13
C LEU A 27 8.64 2.07 13.90
N ASN A 28 8.86 0.78 13.75
CA ASN A 28 9.86 0.07 14.56
C ASN A 28 11.29 0.37 14.11
N LYS A 29 11.51 0.62 12.82
CA LYS A 29 12.84 0.82 12.25
C LYS A 29 12.83 1.99 11.27
N ALA A 30 13.51 3.07 11.62
CA ALA A 30 13.72 4.22 10.75
C ALA A 30 15.12 4.80 10.98
N CYS A 31 15.68 5.42 9.94
CA CYS A 31 16.98 6.08 9.96
C CYS A 31 16.89 7.34 9.09
N GLY A 32 17.03 8.53 9.69
CA GLY A 32 16.83 9.81 9.00
C GLY A 32 15.52 9.87 8.20
N THR A 33 15.62 9.99 6.87
CA THR A 33 14.50 10.03 5.92
C THR A 33 14.18 8.67 5.28
N ILE A 34 14.66 7.56 5.87
CA ILE A 34 14.38 6.20 5.42
C ILE A 34 13.59 5.45 6.49
N ALA A 35 12.47 4.84 6.08
CA ALA A 35 11.69 3.95 6.93
C ALA A 35 11.80 2.49 6.47
N ASP A 36 11.94 1.57 7.42
CA ASP A 36 11.88 0.12 7.21
C ASP A 36 10.70 -0.45 8.00
N CYS A 37 9.62 -0.73 7.28
CA CYS A 37 8.33 -1.06 7.83
C CYS A 37 7.90 -2.46 7.38
N THR A 38 7.10 -3.11 8.20
CA THR A 38 6.40 -4.35 7.82
C THR A 38 4.99 -4.03 7.33
N PHE A 39 4.41 -4.93 6.54
CA PHE A 39 3.01 -4.84 6.13
C PHE A 39 2.07 -4.75 7.34
N GLU A 40 2.33 -5.50 8.40
CA GLU A 40 1.52 -5.48 9.63
C GLU A 40 1.50 -4.09 10.29
N GLU A 41 2.67 -3.42 10.33
CA GLU A 41 2.78 -2.07 10.91
C GLU A 41 1.97 -1.03 10.15
N LEU A 42 1.87 -1.18 8.83
CA LEU A 42 1.22 -0.19 7.96
C LEU A 42 -0.24 -0.52 7.68
N CYS A 43 -0.57 -1.79 7.42
CA CYS A 43 -1.86 -2.19 6.90
C CYS A 43 -2.73 -2.97 7.90
N ASP A 44 -2.17 -3.67 8.89
CA ASP A 44 -2.99 -4.38 9.91
C ASP A 44 -3.43 -3.48 11.07
N ARG A 45 -2.73 -2.35 11.27
CA ARG A 45 -3.13 -1.32 12.23
C ARG A 45 -4.19 -0.39 11.65
N PRO A 46 -5.03 0.27 12.48
CA PRO A 46 -6.05 1.23 12.03
C PRO A 46 -5.43 2.57 11.61
N LEU A 47 -4.53 2.52 10.61
CA LEU A 47 -3.97 3.69 9.94
C LEU A 47 -4.89 4.10 8.78
N GLY A 48 -4.93 5.41 8.53
CA GLY A 48 -5.72 6.03 7.48
C GLY A 48 -4.90 7.01 6.65
N ALA A 49 -5.56 7.66 5.68
CA ALA A 49 -4.91 8.54 4.71
C ALA A 49 -4.01 9.61 5.37
N SER A 50 -4.45 10.25 6.46
CA SER A 50 -3.65 11.26 7.15
C SER A 50 -2.35 10.71 7.74
N ASP A 51 -2.33 9.44 8.16
CA ASP A 51 -1.11 8.82 8.70
C ASP A 51 -0.10 8.55 7.58
N TYR A 52 -0.58 8.04 6.45
CA TYR A 52 0.26 7.78 5.29
C TYR A 52 0.80 9.07 4.68
N LEU A 53 0.01 10.15 4.63
CA LEU A 53 0.50 11.46 4.19
C LEU A 53 1.65 11.97 5.07
N GLU A 54 1.57 11.78 6.38
CA GLU A 54 2.65 12.20 7.28
C GLU A 54 3.91 11.34 7.09
N ILE A 55 3.75 10.02 6.91
CA ILE A 55 4.85 9.11 6.54
C ILE A 55 5.50 9.60 5.23
N SER A 56 4.70 9.90 4.21
CA SER A 56 5.18 10.35 2.89
C SER A 56 5.94 11.69 2.92
N ARG A 57 5.60 12.57 3.87
CA ARG A 57 6.29 13.85 4.06
C ARG A 57 7.64 13.72 4.75
N LEU A 58 7.75 12.78 5.70
CA LEU A 58 8.94 12.61 6.54
C LEU A 58 9.98 11.69 5.92
N PHE A 59 9.56 10.74 5.10
CA PHE A 59 10.43 9.73 4.51
C PHE A 59 10.53 9.89 2.99
N ASP A 60 11.77 9.89 2.49
CA ASP A 60 12.11 9.89 1.06
C ASP A 60 12.19 8.48 0.50
N THR A 61 12.35 7.49 1.38
CA THR A 61 12.42 6.08 1.00
C THR A 61 11.74 5.22 2.04
N VAL A 62 10.83 4.37 1.59
CA VAL A 62 10.05 3.47 2.46
C VAL A 62 10.22 2.04 1.97
N PHE A 63 10.74 1.18 2.85
CA PHE A 63 10.76 -0.26 2.65
C PHE A 63 9.49 -0.85 3.26
N ILE A 64 8.78 -1.67 2.50
CA ILE A 64 7.59 -2.40 2.95
C ILE A 64 7.88 -3.90 2.84
N ARG A 65 8.03 -4.55 3.98
CA ARG A 65 8.37 -5.97 4.07
C ARG A 65 7.17 -6.85 4.32
N ASN A 66 7.28 -8.10 3.86
CA ASN A 66 6.34 -9.18 4.13
C ASN A 66 4.92 -8.84 3.68
N ILE A 67 4.76 -8.30 2.46
CA ILE A 67 3.42 -8.12 1.90
C ILE A 67 2.86 -9.51 1.56
N PRO A 68 1.81 -9.96 2.25
CA PRO A 68 1.23 -11.27 2.01
C PRO A 68 0.37 -11.24 0.75
N LEU A 69 -0.07 -12.41 0.28
CA LEU A 69 -1.16 -12.48 -0.70
C LEU A 69 -2.43 -11.80 -0.14
N LEU A 70 -2.97 -10.83 -0.88
CA LEU A 70 -4.15 -10.07 -0.51
C LEU A 70 -5.39 -10.77 -1.08
N THR A 71 -5.91 -11.71 -0.30
CA THR A 71 -7.14 -12.45 -0.57
C THR A 71 -8.37 -11.66 -0.10
N LEU A 72 -9.58 -12.16 -0.40
CA LEU A 72 -10.86 -11.55 0.00
C LEU A 72 -10.98 -11.30 1.52
N ASN A 73 -10.31 -12.10 2.34
CA ASN A 73 -10.30 -11.94 3.80
C ASN A 73 -9.43 -10.75 4.26
N LYS A 74 -8.65 -10.14 3.36
CA LYS A 74 -7.76 -9.00 3.62
C LYS A 74 -8.17 -7.74 2.85
N LYS A 75 -9.45 -7.60 2.46
CA LYS A 75 -9.97 -6.41 1.73
C LYS A 75 -9.64 -5.08 2.40
N THR A 76 -9.76 -4.99 3.72
CA THR A 76 -9.44 -3.76 4.47
C THR A 76 -7.95 -3.41 4.37
N GLN A 77 -7.09 -4.41 4.49
CA GLN A 77 -5.64 -4.26 4.37
C GLN A 77 -5.24 -3.90 2.93
N ALA A 78 -5.89 -4.50 1.93
CA ALA A 78 -5.69 -4.17 0.53
C ALA A 78 -6.02 -2.70 0.23
N ARG A 79 -7.16 -2.20 0.73
CA ARG A 79 -7.54 -0.78 0.61
C ARG A 79 -6.56 0.15 1.32
N ARG A 80 -6.05 -0.26 2.49
CA ARG A 80 -5.01 0.47 3.21
C ARG A 80 -3.70 0.53 2.42
N LEU A 81 -3.28 -0.57 1.79
CA LEU A 81 -2.10 -0.62 0.92
C LEU A 81 -2.28 0.32 -0.28
N ILE A 82 -3.43 0.29 -0.96
CA ILE A 82 -3.74 1.22 -2.06
C ILE A 82 -3.58 2.67 -1.58
N THR A 83 -4.20 3.02 -0.44
CA THR A 83 -4.16 4.39 0.09
C THR A 83 -2.73 4.81 0.47
N LEU A 84 -1.94 3.89 1.02
CA LEU A 84 -0.53 4.10 1.34
C LEU A 84 0.28 4.37 0.06
N VAL A 85 0.16 3.50 -0.95
CA VAL A 85 0.89 3.64 -2.22
C VAL A 85 0.51 4.96 -2.89
N ASP A 86 -0.77 5.32 -2.89
CA ASP A 86 -1.25 6.58 -3.45
C ASP A 86 -0.60 7.79 -2.75
N ALA A 87 -0.55 7.79 -1.41
CA ALA A 87 0.09 8.85 -0.64
C ALA A 87 1.60 8.94 -0.89
N LEU A 88 2.29 7.80 -1.02
CA LEU A 88 3.73 7.74 -1.30
C LEU A 88 4.03 8.22 -2.73
N TYR A 89 3.19 7.80 -3.68
CA TYR A 89 3.31 8.15 -5.08
C TYR A 89 3.15 9.67 -5.30
N GLU A 90 2.16 10.28 -4.66
CA GLU A 90 1.90 11.72 -4.78
C GLU A 90 3.01 12.59 -4.18
N HIS A 91 3.72 12.07 -3.17
CA HIS A 91 4.87 12.74 -2.57
C HIS A 91 6.21 12.34 -3.20
N LYS A 92 6.20 11.58 -4.31
CA LYS A 92 7.40 11.11 -5.01
C LYS A 92 8.37 10.35 -4.09
N VAL A 93 7.82 9.54 -3.17
CA VAL A 93 8.61 8.73 -2.24
C VAL A 93 9.09 7.48 -2.94
N ARG A 94 10.35 7.09 -2.75
CA ARG A 94 10.88 5.83 -3.28
C ARG A 94 10.38 4.66 -2.45
N VAL A 95 9.89 3.61 -3.09
CA VAL A 95 9.34 2.45 -2.38
C VAL A 95 10.07 1.19 -2.80
N VAL A 96 10.42 0.38 -1.80
CA VAL A 96 10.99 -0.96 -2.02
C VAL A 96 10.07 -1.97 -1.33
N ILE A 97 9.55 -2.91 -2.11
CA ILE A 97 8.57 -3.89 -1.64
C ILE A 97 9.20 -5.28 -1.60
N LEU A 98 8.93 -6.00 -0.51
CA LEU A 98 9.13 -7.44 -0.43
C LEU A 98 7.76 -8.10 -0.28
N ALA A 99 7.30 -8.78 -1.33
CA ALA A 99 6.02 -9.46 -1.39
C ALA A 99 6.21 -10.97 -1.57
N GLU A 100 5.23 -11.75 -1.11
CA GLU A 100 5.22 -13.21 -1.30
C GLU A 100 5.00 -13.63 -2.76
N HIS A 101 4.34 -12.78 -3.55
CA HIS A 101 3.96 -13.03 -4.94
C HIS A 101 4.40 -11.87 -5.84
N LEU A 102 4.35 -12.08 -7.16
CA LEU A 102 4.57 -11.03 -8.14
C LEU A 102 3.55 -9.90 -7.95
N LEU A 103 3.94 -8.68 -8.32
CA LEU A 103 3.11 -7.49 -8.12
C LEU A 103 1.75 -7.59 -8.82
N GLU A 104 1.69 -8.28 -9.96
CA GLU A 104 0.47 -8.51 -10.75
C GLU A 104 -0.50 -9.47 -10.05
N ASP A 105 0.02 -10.41 -9.25
CA ASP A 105 -0.73 -11.49 -8.60
C ASP A 105 -0.98 -11.23 -7.11
N ILE A 106 -0.49 -10.10 -6.57
CA ILE A 106 -0.57 -9.82 -5.13
C ILE A 106 -2.00 -9.59 -4.64
N PHE A 107 -2.92 -9.22 -5.55
CA PHE A 107 -4.35 -9.01 -5.28
C PHE A 107 -5.17 -10.11 -5.97
N VAL A 108 -5.90 -10.91 -5.18
CA VAL A 108 -6.79 -11.95 -5.72
C VAL A 108 -8.20 -11.39 -5.90
N HIS A 109 -8.72 -11.44 -7.13
CA HIS A 109 -10.08 -11.02 -7.47
C HIS A 109 -11.00 -12.24 -7.70
N ASP A 110 -12.26 -12.13 -7.32
CA ASP A 110 -13.30 -13.18 -7.41
C ASP A 110 -13.69 -13.57 -8.86
N GLY A 111 -13.09 -12.93 -9.87
CA GLY A 111 -13.52 -13.03 -11.28
C GLY A 111 -12.97 -14.21 -12.07
N ASP A 112 -12.16 -15.09 -11.47
CA ASP A 112 -11.65 -16.29 -12.16
C ASP A 112 -12.49 -17.55 -11.90
N HIS A 113 -13.52 -17.43 -11.03
CA HIS A 113 -14.64 -18.36 -11.05
C HIS A 113 -15.63 -17.88 -12.10
N SER A 114 -15.72 -18.63 -13.20
CA SER A 114 -16.78 -18.54 -14.21
C SER A 114 -18.10 -18.09 -13.55
N HIS A 115 -18.63 -16.96 -14.02
CA HIS A 115 -19.89 -16.34 -13.62
C HIS A 115 -21.10 -17.29 -13.54
N ASP A 116 -20.98 -18.54 -13.99
CA ASP A 116 -22.06 -19.52 -14.07
C ASP A 116 -22.47 -20.09 -12.69
N GLU A 117 -21.55 -20.29 -11.74
CA GLU A 117 -21.90 -20.97 -10.47
C GLU A 117 -22.53 -20.04 -9.41
N SER A 118 -22.16 -18.76 -9.39
CA SER A 118 -22.74 -17.77 -8.46
C SER A 118 -24.22 -17.50 -8.76
N HIS A 119 -24.62 -17.58 -10.03
CA HIS A 119 -26.02 -17.42 -10.43
C HIS A 119 -26.91 -18.57 -9.99
N ILE A 120 -26.37 -19.79 -9.83
CA ILE A 120 -27.13 -20.99 -9.45
C ILE A 120 -27.46 -20.97 -7.94
N LEU A 121 -26.53 -20.47 -7.11
CA LEU A 121 -26.71 -20.44 -5.65
C LEU A 121 -27.59 -19.28 -5.15
N MET A 122 -27.69 -18.20 -5.92
CA MET A 122 -28.53 -17.04 -5.55
C MET A 122 -30.03 -17.30 -5.68
N ASP A 123 -30.43 -18.20 -6.59
CA ASP A 123 -31.84 -18.53 -6.82
C ASP A 123 -32.40 -19.45 -5.70
N ASP A 124 -31.55 -20.35 -5.19
CA ASP A 124 -31.94 -21.38 -4.22
C ASP A 124 -32.08 -20.85 -2.77
N LEU A 125 -31.42 -19.73 -2.45
CA LEU A 125 -31.42 -19.11 -1.11
C LEU A 125 -32.50 -18.03 -0.94
N GLY A 126 -33.29 -17.72 -1.96
CA GLY A 126 -34.38 -16.75 -1.88
C GLY A 126 -33.94 -15.32 -1.50
N LEU A 127 -32.67 -14.98 -1.73
CA LEU A 127 -32.14 -13.63 -1.51
C LEU A 127 -32.73 -12.69 -2.55
N LYS A 128 -33.37 -11.60 -2.10
CA LYS A 128 -33.87 -10.58 -3.01
C LYS A 128 -32.69 -9.99 -3.78
N ARG A 129 -32.81 -9.97 -5.11
CA ARG A 129 -31.83 -9.41 -6.06
C ARG A 129 -31.31 -8.03 -5.64
N GLU A 130 -32.10 -7.21 -4.95
CA GLU A 130 -31.69 -5.87 -4.51
C GLU A 130 -30.66 -5.88 -3.35
N GLU A 131 -30.71 -6.86 -2.45
CA GLU A 131 -29.79 -6.94 -1.30
C GLU A 131 -28.46 -7.61 -1.68
N ALA A 132 -28.49 -8.61 -2.56
CA ALA A 132 -27.29 -9.27 -3.07
C ALA A 132 -26.58 -8.45 -4.16
N SER A 133 -27.34 -7.70 -4.97
CA SER A 133 -26.74 -6.86 -6.00
C SER A 133 -26.06 -5.61 -5.44
N SER A 134 -26.56 -4.98 -4.36
CA SER A 134 -25.88 -3.80 -3.78
C SER A 134 -24.48 -4.08 -3.21
N LEU A 135 -24.21 -5.31 -2.76
CA LEU A 135 -22.88 -5.76 -2.32
C LEU A 135 -21.97 -6.21 -3.48
N SER A 136 -22.56 -6.64 -4.60
CA SER A 136 -21.84 -7.12 -5.80
C SER A 136 -21.56 -6.00 -6.81
N ILE A 137 -22.45 -5.00 -6.91
CA ILE A 137 -22.48 -3.94 -7.92
C ILE A 137 -21.48 -2.80 -7.63
N PHE A 138 -21.14 -2.54 -6.36
CA PHE A 138 -20.19 -1.47 -6.00
C PHE A 138 -18.73 -1.94 -5.80
N SER A 139 -18.45 -3.24 -5.82
CA SER A 139 -17.19 -3.78 -5.26
C SER A 139 -16.20 -4.35 -6.30
N GLY A 140 -16.62 -4.80 -7.49
CA GLY A 140 -15.74 -5.55 -8.38
C GLY A 140 -14.83 -4.66 -9.25
N GLU A 141 -15.43 -3.78 -10.03
CA GLU A 141 -14.74 -3.03 -11.09
C GLU A 141 -13.91 -1.86 -10.56
N GLU A 142 -14.44 -1.08 -9.60
CA GLU A 142 -13.67 0.00 -8.96
C GLU A 142 -12.46 -0.53 -8.19
N GLU A 143 -12.60 -1.66 -7.50
CA GLU A 143 -11.48 -2.29 -6.78
C GLU A 143 -10.44 -2.81 -7.78
N LYS A 144 -10.88 -3.45 -8.87
CA LYS A 144 -9.97 -3.92 -9.93
C LYS A 144 -9.21 -2.76 -10.57
N PHE A 145 -9.90 -1.66 -10.86
CA PHE A 145 -9.28 -0.44 -11.38
C PHE A 145 -8.30 0.18 -10.37
N ALA A 146 -8.67 0.21 -9.09
CA ALA A 146 -7.78 0.69 -8.04
C ALA A 146 -6.53 -0.19 -7.89
N PHE A 147 -6.66 -1.52 -8.00
CA PHE A 147 -5.52 -2.44 -7.99
C PHE A 147 -4.62 -2.25 -9.20
N GLN A 148 -5.16 -2.24 -10.42
CA GLN A 148 -4.37 -2.02 -11.63
C GLN A 148 -3.62 -0.69 -11.60
N ARG A 149 -4.27 0.37 -11.12
CA ARG A 149 -3.65 1.68 -10.93
C ARG A 149 -2.54 1.64 -9.88
N THR A 150 -2.72 0.90 -8.79
CA THR A 150 -1.70 0.70 -7.75
C THR A 150 -0.49 -0.04 -8.29
N VAL A 151 -0.71 -1.12 -9.05
CA VAL A 151 0.34 -1.88 -9.74
C VAL A 151 1.11 -0.98 -10.70
N SER A 152 0.42 -0.24 -11.56
CA SER A 152 1.06 0.69 -12.50
C SER A 152 1.91 1.74 -11.78
N ARG A 153 1.42 2.32 -10.68
CA ARG A 153 2.18 3.26 -9.86
C ARG A 153 3.43 2.62 -9.27
N LEU A 154 3.30 1.42 -8.73
CA LEU A 154 4.44 0.69 -8.17
C LEU A 154 5.48 0.32 -9.23
N THR A 155 5.05 -0.02 -10.44
CA THR A 155 5.95 -0.24 -11.59
C THR A 155 6.67 1.05 -11.97
N GLU A 156 5.95 2.18 -12.06
CA GLU A 156 6.55 3.48 -12.36
C GLU A 156 7.56 3.91 -11.28
N MET A 157 7.25 3.67 -10.00
CA MET A 157 8.11 3.95 -8.85
C MET A 157 9.41 3.14 -8.84
N GLN A 158 9.56 2.13 -9.71
CA GLN A 158 10.78 1.36 -9.89
C GLN A 158 11.68 1.91 -11.00
N THR A 159 11.24 2.93 -11.74
CA THR A 159 12.03 3.53 -12.82
C THR A 159 13.10 4.49 -12.27
N GLU A 160 14.23 4.58 -12.97
CA GLU A 160 15.30 5.52 -12.62
C GLU A 160 14.84 6.97 -12.71
N ASP A 161 14.02 7.30 -13.72
CA ASP A 161 13.46 8.64 -13.92
C ASP A 161 12.64 9.08 -12.70
N TYR A 162 11.80 8.20 -12.15
CA TYR A 162 11.03 8.48 -10.95
C TYR A 162 11.93 8.76 -9.74
N TRP A 163 13.03 8.02 -9.60
CA TRP A 163 13.98 8.20 -8.50
C TRP A 163 14.74 9.52 -8.60
N LEU A 164 15.05 9.96 -9.82
CA LEU A 164 15.67 11.25 -10.09
C LEU A 164 14.73 12.42 -9.77
N GLU A 165 13.46 12.33 -10.18
CA GLU A 165 12.45 13.36 -9.86
C GLU A 165 12.14 13.47 -8.36
N GLY A 166 12.14 12.32 -7.67
CA GLY A 166 11.83 12.21 -6.25
C GLY A 166 12.99 12.57 -5.32
N ASP A 167 14.20 12.81 -5.84
CA ASP A 167 15.36 13.09 -5.00
C ASP A 167 15.27 14.46 -4.31
N ARG A 168 14.81 14.45 -3.07
CA ARG A 168 14.70 15.64 -2.23
C ARG A 168 16.05 16.18 -1.75
N SER A 169 17.13 15.40 -1.84
CA SER A 169 18.48 15.88 -1.50
C SER A 169 18.95 17.01 -2.43
N LEU A 170 18.39 17.08 -3.65
CA LEU A 170 18.66 18.12 -4.63
C LEU A 170 17.84 19.40 -4.39
N LYS A 171 16.71 19.33 -3.68
CA LYS A 171 15.79 20.46 -3.44
C LYS A 171 16.22 21.40 -2.30
N GLY A 172 17.19 21.01 -1.48
CA GLY A 172 17.68 21.80 -0.33
C GLY A 172 18.88 22.70 -0.59
N LYS A 173 19.28 22.92 -1.86
CA LYS A 173 20.49 23.70 -2.23
C LYS A 173 20.22 25.09 -2.83
N VAL A 174 19.05 25.67 -2.61
CA VAL A 174 18.70 27.04 -3.07
C VAL A 174 18.46 27.95 -1.88
#